data_AF-A0AAW1TAZ0-F1
#
_entry.id   AF-A0AAW1TAZ0-F1
#
_cell.length_a   1.000
_cell.length_b   1.000
_cell.length_c   1.000
_cell.angle_alpha   90.00
_cell.angle_beta   90.00
_cell.angle_gamma   90.00
#
_symmetry.space_group_name_H-M   'P 1'
#
loop_
_entity.id
_entity.type
_entity.pdbx_description
1 polymer ?
#
loop_
_entity_poly.entity_id
_entity_poly.type
_entity_poly.pdbx_seq_one_letter_code
_entity_poly.pdbx_strand_id
1 'polypeptide(L)'
;MQVSAPAHQSHPGILAARNGAVPLATPRQIQAIREPLQRLQAIASPDRSVVSDEWKSKGTAFEYGSAANPDLSPIPIDAFTGRAHESGTESGVVPLDLSEYLETEYPATAPNLLANFVKIVSGKRLETYANATSQAFYVLRGRGSTKTEWGSISWAKGDVFVLPAASRPVTHHADSDDKDGAAFYWVHDEPLLNYLGVKPNETRFEPTLFRAQDMTDEGTYTLMGPELNSKGEIIDPVRVDWATGGMFTTPPGWWHSHHNDSDEDAWVFPIQDAALYTYQRTLNIRFGPEEAQHIQEHRQVGATFKGKNIRVHHANGTPPPL
;
A
#
# COMPACT_ATOMS: atom_id res chain seq x y z
N MET A 1 7.06 35.14 -15.13
CA MET A 1 6.67 35.56 -16.49
C MET A 1 5.97 34.36 -17.13
N GLN A 2 4.70 34.55 -17.52
CA GLN A 2 3.75 33.64 -18.18
C GLN A 2 3.48 32.22 -17.61
N VAL A 3 2.19 32.03 -17.27
CA VAL A 3 1.53 30.81 -16.79
C VAL A 3 0.59 30.33 -17.91
N SER A 4 0.46 29.02 -18.10
CA SER A 4 -0.65 28.42 -18.86
C SER A 4 -1.07 27.08 -18.26
N ALA A 5 -2.35 26.95 -17.95
CA ALA A 5 -3.07 25.69 -17.68
C ALA A 5 -4.34 25.68 -18.53
N PRO A 6 -4.84 24.54 -19.03
CA PRO A 6 -6.15 24.47 -19.67
C PRO A 6 -7.27 24.45 -18.61
N ALA A 7 -8.37 25.10 -18.93
CA ALA A 7 -9.52 25.34 -18.07
C ALA A 7 -10.48 24.15 -18.01
N HIS A 8 -11.04 23.89 -16.82
CA HIS A 8 -12.34 23.22 -16.68
C HIS A 8 -13.36 24.22 -16.11
N GLN A 9 -14.49 24.36 -16.80
CA GLN A 9 -15.59 25.26 -16.47
C GLN A 9 -16.31 24.84 -15.19
N SER A 10 -16.69 25.81 -14.36
CA SER A 10 -17.73 25.66 -13.34
C SER A 10 -18.70 26.84 -13.37
N HIS A 11 -19.99 26.53 -13.41
CA HIS A 11 -21.09 27.50 -13.33
C HIS A 11 -21.25 28.06 -11.89
N PRO A 12 -21.82 29.27 -11.73
CA PRO A 12 -21.75 30.04 -10.50
C PRO A 12 -22.94 29.77 -9.57
N GLY A 13 -22.65 29.66 -8.28
CA GLY A 13 -23.68 29.58 -7.24
C GLY A 13 -23.17 29.96 -5.85
N ILE A 14 -23.47 31.21 -5.46
CA ILE A 14 -23.94 31.57 -4.12
C ILE A 14 -22.89 31.55 -2.98
N LEU A 15 -22.30 32.72 -2.68
CA LEU A 15 -22.47 33.49 -1.41
C LEU A 15 -21.34 34.50 -1.19
N ALA A 16 -21.73 35.78 -1.16
CA ALA A 16 -20.98 36.85 -0.54
C ALA A 16 -21.35 36.94 0.95
N ALA A 17 -20.37 36.96 1.86
CA ALA A 17 -20.41 37.66 3.16
C ALA A 17 -19.06 37.53 3.88
N ARG A 18 -18.30 38.62 4.02
CA ARG A 18 -18.20 39.52 5.20
C ARG A 18 -16.97 39.21 6.08
N ASN A 19 -16.02 40.16 6.06
CA ASN A 19 -15.00 40.33 7.09
C ASN A 19 -15.67 40.57 8.45
N GLY A 20 -15.46 39.66 9.40
CA GLY A 20 -15.88 39.80 10.79
C GLY A 20 -14.94 39.02 11.71
N ALA A 21 -14.42 39.67 12.75
CA ALA A 21 -13.55 39.05 13.74
C ALA A 21 -14.23 37.87 14.45
N VAL A 22 -13.47 36.79 14.68
CA VAL A 22 -13.92 35.62 15.44
C VAL A 22 -14.05 36.02 16.92
N PRO A 23 -15.20 35.82 17.58
CA PRO A 23 -15.33 36.16 18.99
C PRO A 23 -14.63 35.11 19.87
N LEU A 24 -13.90 35.59 20.89
CA LEU A 24 -13.29 34.74 21.93
C LEU A 24 -14.39 34.12 22.82
N ALA A 25 -14.19 32.86 23.19
CA ALA A 25 -15.12 32.07 23.99
C ALA A 25 -15.42 32.72 25.35
N THR A 26 -16.68 32.62 25.78
CA THR A 26 -17.15 33.20 27.05
C THR A 26 -16.63 32.41 28.26
N PRO A 27 -16.53 33.03 29.46
CA PRO A 27 -16.08 32.34 30.69
C PRO A 27 -16.87 31.07 31.03
N ARG A 28 -18.16 30.99 30.66
CA ARG A 28 -18.98 29.77 30.81
C ARG A 28 -18.58 28.65 29.85
N GLN A 29 -18.18 28.98 28.61
CA GLN A 29 -17.66 28.00 27.65
C GLN A 29 -16.27 27.48 28.07
N ILE A 30 -15.45 28.33 28.68
CA ILE A 30 -14.15 27.94 29.26
C ILE A 30 -14.34 26.98 30.46
N GLN A 31 -15.40 27.16 31.26
CA GLN A 31 -15.67 26.32 32.42
C GLN A 31 -16.25 24.95 32.04
N ALA A 32 -17.07 24.86 30.98
CA ALA A 32 -17.58 23.58 30.44
C ALA A 32 -16.49 22.67 29.85
N ILE A 33 -15.35 23.23 29.43
CA ILE A 33 -14.17 22.49 28.93
C ILE A 33 -13.28 22.02 30.10
N ARG A 34 -13.37 22.66 31.28
CA ARG A 34 -12.46 22.43 32.40
C ARG A 34 -12.82 21.20 33.23
N GLU A 35 -14.10 20.82 33.31
CA GLU A 35 -14.55 19.62 34.05
C GLU A 35 -14.10 18.27 33.46
N PRO A 36 -14.15 18.03 32.13
CA PRO A 36 -13.60 16.80 31.54
C PRO A 36 -12.07 16.68 31.74
N LEU A 37 -11.36 17.81 31.71
CA LEU A 37 -9.91 17.88 31.91
C LEU A 37 -9.47 17.49 33.33
N GLN A 38 -10.28 17.80 34.35
CA GLN A 38 -10.01 17.39 35.74
C GLN A 38 -10.34 15.91 35.99
N ARG A 39 -11.34 15.33 35.30
CA ARG A 39 -11.61 13.88 35.38
C ARG A 39 -10.52 13.04 34.72
N LEU A 40 -9.87 13.54 33.67
CA LEU A 40 -8.72 12.88 33.04
C LEU A 40 -7.46 12.86 33.93
N GLN A 41 -7.37 13.75 34.91
CA GLN A 41 -6.26 13.77 35.88
C GLN A 41 -6.46 12.79 37.05
N ALA A 42 -7.67 12.26 37.27
CA ALA A 42 -8.00 11.42 38.42
C ALA A 42 -8.02 9.91 38.13
N ILE A 43 -7.78 9.48 36.88
CA ILE A 43 -7.60 8.06 36.54
C ILE A 43 -6.09 7.77 36.52
N ALA A 44 -5.48 7.78 37.71
CA ALA A 44 -4.10 7.35 37.88
C ALA A 44 -4.03 6.32 39.02
N SER A 45 -3.89 5.05 38.64
CA SER A 45 -3.21 3.99 39.41
C SER A 45 -2.96 2.79 38.49
N PRO A 46 -1.89 1.99 38.66
CA PRO A 46 -0.79 2.11 39.62
C PRO A 46 0.53 2.61 39.00
N ASP A 47 1.43 3.01 39.90
CA ASP A 47 2.74 3.62 39.71
C ASP A 47 3.66 2.91 38.68
N ARG A 48 3.84 3.54 37.51
CA ARG A 48 5.05 3.43 36.68
C ARG A 48 5.80 4.74 36.83
N SER A 49 6.61 4.84 37.87
CA SER A 49 7.37 6.04 38.20
C SER A 49 8.22 6.48 36.99
N VAL A 50 7.82 7.63 36.42
CA VAL A 50 8.55 8.50 35.48
C VAL A 50 9.58 7.79 34.57
N VAL A 51 9.08 7.20 33.48
CA VAL A 51 9.88 6.56 32.42
C VAL A 51 10.52 7.58 31.46
N SER A 52 10.39 8.88 31.74
CA SER A 52 10.72 9.95 30.78
C SER A 52 12.20 9.97 30.40
N ASP A 53 13.11 9.67 31.34
CA ASP A 53 14.54 9.71 31.07
C ASP A 53 15.01 8.43 30.34
N GLU A 54 14.38 7.29 30.57
CA GLU A 54 14.57 6.06 29.77
C GLU A 54 14.00 6.20 28.35
N TRP A 55 12.94 6.98 28.16
CA TRP A 55 12.38 7.24 26.83
C TRP A 55 13.15 8.33 26.08
N LYS A 56 13.68 9.35 26.79
CA LYS A 56 14.60 10.33 26.20
C LYS A 56 15.85 9.66 25.65
N SER A 57 16.42 8.67 26.33
CA SER A 57 17.61 7.96 25.85
C SER A 57 17.35 7.08 24.62
N LYS A 58 16.08 6.79 24.30
CA LYS A 58 15.64 6.07 23.09
C LYS A 58 15.25 7.00 21.94
N GLY A 59 15.19 8.31 22.17
CA GLY A 59 14.80 9.30 21.17
C GLY A 59 15.95 9.63 20.22
N THR A 60 15.95 9.06 19.02
CA THR A 60 16.88 9.42 17.95
C THR A 60 16.25 10.48 17.06
N ALA A 61 16.88 11.66 16.96
CA ALA A 61 16.47 12.70 16.02
C ALA A 61 17.23 12.51 14.70
N PHE A 62 16.50 12.21 13.62
CA PHE A 62 17.07 12.07 12.29
C PHE A 62 17.05 13.42 11.54
N GLU A 63 17.98 13.55 10.61
CA GLU A 63 18.04 14.66 9.68
C GLU A 63 16.82 14.58 8.73
N TYR A 64 16.05 15.67 8.61
CA TYR A 64 14.74 15.64 7.95
C TYR A 64 14.82 15.28 6.47
N GLY A 65 15.80 15.78 5.72
CA GLY A 65 15.83 15.55 4.29
C GLY A 65 16.29 14.14 3.90
N SER A 66 17.21 13.52 4.64
CA SER A 66 17.54 12.10 4.43
C SER A 66 16.46 11.15 4.97
N ALA A 67 15.79 11.48 6.07
CA ALA A 67 14.73 10.65 6.65
C ALA A 67 13.38 10.77 5.94
N ALA A 68 13.07 11.92 5.33
CA ALA A 68 11.83 12.13 4.59
C ALA A 68 11.91 11.65 3.12
N ASN A 69 13.11 11.43 2.60
CA ASN A 69 13.33 10.89 1.25
C ASN A 69 14.51 9.91 1.24
N PRO A 70 14.39 8.75 1.91
CA PRO A 70 15.45 7.77 1.97
C PRO A 70 15.77 7.21 0.58
N ASP A 71 17.04 6.89 0.34
CA ASP A 71 17.45 6.11 -0.82
C ASP A 71 17.02 4.66 -0.58
N LEU A 72 16.12 4.14 -1.43
CA LEU A 72 15.54 2.81 -1.29
C LEU A 72 15.97 1.94 -2.47
N SER A 73 16.35 0.70 -2.17
CA SER A 73 16.64 -0.30 -3.18
C SER A 73 15.46 -0.44 -4.15
N PRO A 74 15.68 -0.43 -5.48
CA PRO A 74 14.60 -0.57 -6.44
C PRO A 74 13.96 -1.95 -6.35
N ILE A 75 12.63 -2.01 -6.45
CA ILE A 75 11.89 -3.27 -6.49
C ILE A 75 12.19 -3.97 -7.82
N PRO A 76 12.69 -5.22 -7.81
CA PRO A 76 13.00 -5.94 -9.04
C PRO A 76 11.74 -6.29 -9.84
N ILE A 77 11.88 -6.38 -11.16
CA ILE A 77 10.92 -7.11 -11.99
C ILE A 77 11.26 -8.59 -11.82
N ASP A 78 10.38 -9.32 -11.14
CA ASP A 78 10.51 -10.77 -10.99
C ASP A 78 9.31 -11.47 -11.65
N ALA A 79 9.61 -12.53 -12.38
CA ALA A 79 8.64 -13.33 -13.11
C ALA A 79 8.56 -14.71 -12.46
N PHE A 80 7.53 -14.90 -11.64
CA PHE A 80 7.26 -16.19 -11.05
C PHE A 80 6.61 -17.11 -12.08
N THR A 81 7.29 -18.20 -12.45
CA THR A 81 6.67 -19.17 -13.36
C THR A 81 5.38 -19.69 -12.73
N GLY A 82 4.29 -19.70 -13.51
CA GLY A 82 3.00 -20.25 -13.07
C GLY A 82 3.06 -21.72 -12.65
N ARG A 83 4.22 -22.38 -12.75
CA ARG A 83 4.47 -23.79 -12.42
C ARG A 83 5.10 -24.05 -11.06
N ALA A 84 5.46 -23.04 -10.26
CA ALA A 84 6.11 -23.32 -8.98
C ALA A 84 5.24 -24.20 -8.06
N HIS A 85 3.91 -24.09 -8.17
CA HIS A 85 2.93 -24.96 -7.52
C HIS A 85 2.94 -26.44 -7.99
N GLU A 86 3.57 -26.75 -9.12
CA GLU A 86 3.70 -28.11 -9.66
C GLU A 86 4.76 -28.92 -8.89
N SER A 87 5.72 -28.25 -8.25
CA SER A 87 6.75 -28.91 -7.45
C SER A 87 6.19 -29.54 -6.15
N GLY A 88 6.84 -30.60 -5.67
CA GLY A 88 6.45 -31.32 -4.45
C GLY A 88 5.21 -32.21 -4.57
N THR A 89 5.00 -33.11 -3.61
CA THR A 89 3.88 -34.08 -3.60
C THR A 89 2.81 -33.80 -2.55
N GLU A 90 3.02 -32.80 -1.70
CA GLU A 90 2.17 -32.53 -0.52
C GLU A 90 1.39 -31.22 -0.68
N SER A 91 0.31 -31.08 0.10
CA SER A 91 -0.41 -29.80 0.20
C SER A 91 0.43 -28.79 0.98
N GLY A 92 0.43 -27.53 0.57
CA GLY A 92 1.21 -26.51 1.26
C GLY A 92 1.07 -25.13 0.63
N VAL A 93 1.73 -24.16 1.27
CA VAL A 93 1.83 -22.77 0.82
C VAL A 93 3.29 -22.50 0.47
N VAL A 94 3.53 -21.93 -0.71
CA VAL A 94 4.85 -21.51 -1.17
C VAL A 94 4.80 -19.99 -1.39
N PRO A 95 5.44 -19.19 -0.53
CA PRO A 95 5.45 -17.74 -0.68
C PRO A 95 6.32 -17.33 -1.88
N LEU A 96 5.89 -16.30 -2.60
CA LEU A 96 6.67 -15.63 -3.64
C LEU A 96 7.47 -14.53 -2.96
N ASP A 97 8.43 -14.95 -2.15
CA ASP A 97 9.11 -14.10 -1.18
C ASP A 97 10.32 -13.37 -1.79
N LEU A 98 10.29 -12.04 -1.70
CA LEU A 98 11.35 -11.11 -2.07
C LEU A 98 11.87 -10.33 -0.85
N SER A 99 11.60 -10.80 0.38
CA SER A 99 11.97 -10.12 1.63
C SER A 99 13.45 -9.75 1.74
N GLU A 100 14.37 -10.60 1.23
CA GLU A 100 15.80 -10.27 1.19
C GLU A 100 16.11 -9.04 0.33
N TYR A 101 15.42 -8.89 -0.81
CA TYR A 101 15.56 -7.72 -1.69
C TYR A 101 14.84 -6.48 -1.15
N LEU A 102 13.74 -6.69 -0.42
CA LEU A 102 12.93 -5.61 0.17
C LEU A 102 13.41 -5.19 1.56
N GLU A 103 14.43 -5.87 2.09
CA GLU A 103 15.02 -5.62 3.41
C GLU A 103 13.97 -5.67 4.55
N THR A 104 13.01 -6.60 4.45
CA THR A 104 11.94 -6.79 5.44
C THR A 104 12.21 -7.97 6.37
N GLU A 105 11.79 -7.87 7.64
CA GLU A 105 11.88 -8.98 8.61
C GLU A 105 10.79 -10.06 8.42
N TYR A 106 9.89 -9.86 7.46
CA TYR A 106 8.76 -10.73 7.15
C TYR A 106 8.67 -10.98 5.64
N PRO A 107 8.05 -12.10 5.19
CA PRO A 107 7.90 -12.40 3.77
C PRO A 107 7.07 -11.34 3.05
N ALA A 108 7.51 -10.97 1.84
CA ALA A 108 6.86 -9.94 1.04
C ALA A 108 7.18 -10.10 -0.45
N THR A 109 6.18 -9.99 -1.32
CA THR A 109 6.39 -9.90 -2.79
C THR A 109 6.54 -8.44 -3.24
N ALA A 110 5.89 -7.54 -2.51
CA ALA A 110 6.07 -6.09 -2.57
C ALA A 110 5.96 -5.55 -1.13
N PRO A 111 6.44 -4.32 -0.81
CA PRO A 111 6.49 -3.83 0.58
C PRO A 111 5.19 -3.96 1.38
N ASN A 112 4.04 -3.98 0.71
CA ASN A 112 2.72 -4.07 1.32
C ASN A 112 1.90 -5.31 0.92
N LEU A 113 2.42 -6.21 0.08
CA LEU A 113 1.70 -7.37 -0.44
C LEU A 113 2.56 -8.63 -0.44
N LEU A 114 1.97 -9.75 -0.05
CA LEU A 114 2.57 -11.08 -0.21
C LEU A 114 1.68 -11.92 -1.12
N ALA A 115 2.26 -12.44 -2.18
CA ALA A 115 1.67 -13.45 -3.03
C ALA A 115 2.21 -14.84 -2.65
N ASN A 116 1.36 -15.85 -2.77
CA ASN A 116 1.67 -17.23 -2.45
C ASN A 116 1.09 -18.15 -3.52
N PHE A 117 1.74 -19.27 -3.79
CA PHE A 117 1.07 -20.44 -4.33
C PHE A 117 0.49 -21.27 -3.19
N VAL A 118 -0.75 -21.68 -3.34
CA VAL A 118 -1.38 -22.68 -2.48
C VAL A 118 -1.61 -23.93 -3.30
N LYS A 119 -1.09 -25.07 -2.82
CA LYS A 119 -1.28 -26.40 -3.42
C LYS A 119 -2.09 -27.27 -2.48
N ILE A 120 -3.10 -27.95 -3.03
CA ILE A 120 -3.93 -28.90 -2.30
C ILE A 120 -3.99 -30.19 -3.09
N VAL A 121 -3.48 -31.28 -2.50
CA VAL A 121 -3.59 -32.62 -3.10
C VAL A 121 -5.06 -33.03 -3.22
N SER A 122 -5.38 -33.82 -4.25
CA SER A 122 -6.72 -34.36 -4.51
C SER A 122 -7.41 -34.90 -3.26
N GLY A 123 -8.64 -34.46 -3.02
CA GLY A 123 -9.46 -34.86 -1.87
C GLY A 123 -8.93 -34.43 -0.50
N LYS A 124 -7.86 -33.63 -0.45
CA LYS A 124 -7.31 -33.08 0.80
C LYS A 124 -7.84 -31.69 1.07
N ARG A 125 -7.50 -31.20 2.26
CA ARG A 125 -7.77 -29.83 2.70
C ARG A 125 -6.50 -29.15 3.19
N LEU A 126 -6.49 -27.84 3.13
CA LEU A 126 -5.44 -26.99 3.69
C LEU A 126 -6.10 -25.77 4.33
N GLU A 127 -5.59 -25.35 5.48
CA GLU A 127 -6.01 -24.10 6.13
C GLU A 127 -5.01 -22.99 5.79
N THR A 128 -5.53 -21.79 5.53
CA THR A 128 -4.74 -20.57 5.37
C THR A 128 -5.23 -19.51 6.35
N TYR A 129 -4.31 -18.65 6.78
CA TYR A 129 -4.59 -17.53 7.66
C TYR A 129 -3.53 -16.44 7.45
N ALA A 130 -3.96 -15.19 7.39
CA ALA A 130 -3.10 -14.02 7.36
C ALA A 130 -3.70 -12.92 8.23
N ASN A 131 -2.85 -12.18 8.96
CA ASN A 131 -3.18 -10.91 9.60
C ASN A 131 -3.33 -9.82 8.52
N ALA A 132 -4.42 -9.91 7.75
CA ALA A 132 -4.65 -9.13 6.55
C ALA A 132 -6.02 -8.46 6.58
N THR A 133 -6.15 -7.26 6.01
CA THR A 133 -7.46 -6.61 5.85
C THR A 133 -8.23 -7.16 4.66
N SER A 134 -7.52 -7.76 3.70
CA SER A 134 -8.09 -8.38 2.51
C SER A 134 -7.22 -9.52 1.99
N GLN A 135 -7.85 -10.49 1.34
CA GLN A 135 -7.20 -11.66 0.75
C GLN A 135 -7.83 -11.95 -0.61
N ALA A 136 -7.03 -12.06 -1.66
CA ALA A 136 -7.48 -12.41 -3.01
C ALA A 136 -6.93 -13.78 -3.41
N PHE A 137 -7.77 -14.57 -4.08
CA PHE A 137 -7.45 -15.92 -4.52
C PHE A 137 -7.77 -16.07 -6.00
N TYR A 138 -6.84 -16.61 -6.79
CA TYR A 138 -7.07 -16.93 -8.20
C TYR A 138 -6.78 -18.41 -8.47
N VAL A 139 -7.77 -19.14 -8.96
CA VAL A 139 -7.67 -20.59 -9.17
C VAL A 139 -6.92 -20.93 -10.45
N LEU A 140 -5.66 -21.30 -10.30
CA LEU A 140 -4.79 -21.70 -11.40
C LEU A 140 -5.24 -23.01 -12.04
N ARG A 141 -5.67 -23.97 -11.21
CA ARG A 141 -6.16 -25.28 -11.67
C ARG A 141 -6.98 -25.99 -10.60
N GLY A 142 -7.74 -26.98 -11.07
CA GLY A 142 -8.59 -27.82 -10.23
C GLY A 142 -9.90 -27.15 -9.88
N ARG A 143 -10.63 -27.78 -8.96
CA ARG A 143 -11.89 -27.28 -8.40
C ARG A 143 -12.05 -27.73 -6.96
N GLY A 144 -12.96 -27.08 -6.27
CA GLY A 144 -13.31 -27.45 -4.91
C GLY A 144 -14.10 -26.37 -4.21
N SER A 145 -13.83 -26.22 -2.91
CA SER A 145 -14.53 -25.25 -2.09
C SER A 145 -13.67 -24.66 -0.98
N THR A 146 -14.01 -23.45 -0.55
CA THR A 146 -13.42 -22.78 0.59
C THR A 146 -14.50 -22.48 1.62
N LYS A 147 -14.31 -22.99 2.83
CA LYS A 147 -15.16 -22.75 3.99
C LYS A 147 -14.60 -21.56 4.77
N THR A 148 -15.42 -20.55 4.95
CA THR A 148 -15.09 -19.29 5.63
C THR A 148 -16.03 -19.05 6.81
N GLU A 149 -15.93 -17.87 7.43
CA GLU A 149 -16.91 -17.42 8.43
C GLU A 149 -18.20 -16.83 7.86
N TRP A 150 -18.17 -16.45 6.59
CA TRP A 150 -19.33 -15.90 5.89
C TRP A 150 -20.10 -16.95 5.07
N GLY A 151 -19.54 -18.15 4.92
CA GLY A 151 -20.15 -19.24 4.15
C GLY A 151 -19.13 -20.06 3.39
N SER A 152 -19.62 -20.87 2.45
CA SER A 152 -18.78 -21.68 1.57
C SER A 152 -18.80 -21.13 0.15
N ILE A 153 -17.62 -21.04 -0.47
CA ILE A 153 -17.44 -20.63 -1.85
C ILE A 153 -17.03 -21.87 -2.64
N SER A 154 -17.75 -22.19 -3.72
CA SER A 154 -17.32 -23.23 -4.67
C SER A 154 -16.63 -22.57 -5.86
N TRP A 155 -15.44 -23.05 -6.18
CA TRP A 155 -14.54 -22.47 -7.16
C TRP A 155 -14.01 -23.54 -8.12
N ALA A 156 -13.68 -23.10 -9.33
CA ALA A 156 -13.02 -23.89 -10.37
C ALA A 156 -11.91 -23.08 -11.04
N LYS A 157 -11.09 -23.74 -11.86
CA LYS A 157 -10.03 -23.10 -12.65
C LYS A 157 -10.51 -21.80 -13.31
N GLY A 158 -9.73 -20.74 -13.12
CA GLY A 158 -9.95 -19.38 -13.63
C GLY A 158 -10.80 -18.49 -12.73
N ASP A 159 -11.48 -19.05 -11.71
CA ASP A 159 -12.26 -18.23 -10.78
C ASP A 159 -11.34 -17.36 -9.91
N VAL A 160 -11.79 -16.15 -9.60
CA VAL A 160 -11.18 -15.27 -8.59
C VAL A 160 -12.16 -15.10 -7.45
N PHE A 161 -11.71 -15.23 -6.21
CA PHE A 161 -12.51 -14.81 -5.06
C PHE A 161 -11.71 -13.96 -4.08
N VAL A 162 -12.39 -13.02 -3.45
CA VAL A 162 -11.79 -12.08 -2.50
C VAL A 162 -12.52 -12.21 -1.18
N LEU A 163 -11.76 -12.33 -0.09
CA LEU A 163 -12.24 -12.40 1.27
C LEU A 163 -11.79 -11.14 2.04
N PRO A 164 -12.65 -10.56 2.89
CA PRO A 164 -12.24 -9.52 3.81
C PRO A 164 -11.40 -10.10 4.96
N ALA A 165 -11.00 -9.24 5.90
CA ALA A 165 -10.31 -9.63 7.12
C ALA A 165 -10.99 -10.83 7.80
N ALA A 166 -10.26 -11.94 7.92
CA ALA A 166 -10.76 -13.17 8.51
C ALA A 166 -10.33 -13.27 9.98
N SER A 167 -11.29 -13.49 10.87
CA SER A 167 -11.02 -13.65 12.30
C SER A 167 -10.44 -15.03 12.66
N ARG A 168 -10.54 -15.98 11.72
CA ARG A 168 -10.11 -17.36 11.87
C ARG A 168 -9.56 -17.93 10.55
N PRO A 169 -8.76 -19.01 10.59
CA PRO A 169 -8.31 -19.67 9.38
C PRO A 169 -9.47 -20.06 8.46
N VAL A 170 -9.25 -19.94 7.15
CA VAL A 170 -10.17 -20.42 6.13
C VAL A 170 -9.71 -21.78 5.63
N THR A 171 -10.65 -22.69 5.40
CA THR A 171 -10.33 -24.07 5.02
C THR A 171 -10.65 -24.29 3.56
N HIS A 172 -9.64 -24.62 2.76
CA HIS A 172 -9.78 -24.95 1.35
C HIS A 172 -9.80 -26.47 1.18
N HIS A 173 -10.69 -26.96 0.32
CA HIS A 173 -10.86 -28.37 0.00
C HIS A 173 -10.74 -28.54 -1.51
N ALA A 174 -9.86 -29.42 -1.96
CA ALA A 174 -9.80 -29.87 -3.35
C ALA A 174 -10.74 -31.06 -3.54
N ASP A 175 -11.47 -31.09 -4.64
CA ASP A 175 -12.31 -32.24 -4.96
C ASP A 175 -11.44 -33.49 -5.22
N SER A 176 -12.00 -34.67 -4.94
CA SER A 176 -11.28 -35.95 -5.03
C SER A 176 -11.25 -36.57 -6.42
N ASP A 177 -12.02 -36.03 -7.35
CA ASP A 177 -12.13 -36.51 -8.73
C ASP A 177 -11.12 -35.83 -9.68
N ASP A 178 -10.47 -34.75 -9.23
CA ASP A 178 -9.29 -34.18 -9.88
C ASP A 178 -8.01 -34.84 -9.36
N LYS A 179 -7.35 -35.67 -10.18
CA LYS A 179 -6.15 -36.41 -9.76
C LYS A 179 -4.95 -35.52 -9.48
N ASP A 180 -4.90 -34.33 -10.11
CA ASP A 180 -3.80 -33.40 -9.93
C ASP A 180 -4.02 -32.50 -8.70
N GLY A 181 -5.22 -32.54 -8.11
CA GLY A 181 -5.63 -31.69 -7.00
C GLY A 181 -5.94 -30.27 -7.46
N ALA A 182 -5.77 -29.29 -6.58
CA ALA A 182 -6.01 -27.88 -6.88
C ALA A 182 -4.80 -27.01 -6.55
N ALA A 183 -4.68 -25.90 -7.27
CA ALA A 183 -3.75 -24.84 -6.92
C ALA A 183 -4.33 -23.46 -7.22
N PHE A 184 -3.98 -22.48 -6.40
CA PHE A 184 -4.37 -21.08 -6.58
C PHE A 184 -3.28 -20.13 -6.11
N TYR A 185 -3.24 -18.93 -6.70
CA TYR A 185 -2.58 -17.80 -6.07
C TYR A 185 -3.37 -17.35 -4.85
N TRP A 186 -2.67 -16.93 -3.80
CA TRP A 186 -3.24 -16.28 -2.63
C TRP A 186 -2.42 -15.03 -2.31
N VAL A 187 -3.04 -13.87 -2.42
CA VAL A 187 -2.41 -12.56 -2.23
C VAL A 187 -3.08 -11.81 -1.09
N HIS A 188 -2.30 -11.22 -0.19
CA HIS A 188 -2.83 -10.50 0.97
C HIS A 188 -1.91 -9.35 1.42
N ASP A 189 -2.47 -8.41 2.18
CA ASP A 189 -1.81 -7.18 2.65
C ASP A 189 -1.16 -7.30 4.05
N GLU A 190 -0.90 -8.52 4.52
CA GLU A 190 -0.23 -8.76 5.80
C GLU A 190 1.14 -8.05 5.94
N PRO A 191 1.99 -7.95 4.89
CA PRO A 191 3.23 -7.18 5.01
C PRO A 191 3.02 -5.73 5.44
N LEU A 192 1.99 -5.06 4.92
CA LEU A 192 1.64 -3.70 5.35
C LEU A 192 1.26 -3.66 6.84
N LEU A 193 0.51 -4.64 7.31
CA LEU A 193 0.05 -4.70 8.70
C LEU A 193 1.19 -5.02 9.65
N ASN A 194 2.15 -5.86 9.21
CA ASN A 194 3.38 -6.13 9.93
C ASN A 194 4.24 -4.87 10.03
N TYR A 195 4.42 -4.13 8.93
CA TYR A 195 5.12 -2.84 8.94
C TYR A 195 4.51 -1.86 9.96
N LEU A 196 3.19 -1.73 9.96
CA LEU A 196 2.46 -0.82 10.85
C LEU A 196 2.36 -1.34 12.29
N GLY A 197 2.58 -2.62 12.54
CA GLY A 197 2.39 -3.27 13.83
C GLY A 197 0.91 -3.35 14.26
N VAL A 198 -0.01 -3.53 13.31
CA VAL A 198 -1.47 -3.51 13.57
C VAL A 198 -2.17 -4.79 13.16
N LYS A 199 -3.42 -4.95 13.62
CA LYS A 199 -4.35 -6.00 13.18
C LYS A 199 -5.63 -5.37 12.66
N PRO A 200 -6.34 -6.00 11.71
CA PRO A 200 -7.66 -5.54 11.30
C PRO A 200 -8.63 -5.57 12.48
N ASN A 201 -9.51 -4.58 12.56
CA ASN A 201 -10.54 -4.49 13.60
C ASN A 201 -11.97 -4.59 13.06
N GLU A 202 -12.18 -4.35 11.76
CA GLU A 202 -13.48 -4.40 11.10
C GLU A 202 -13.34 -4.90 9.66
N THR A 203 -14.37 -5.58 9.16
CA THR A 203 -14.48 -5.98 7.75
C THR A 203 -15.00 -4.81 6.92
N ARG A 204 -14.33 -4.46 5.81
CA ARG A 204 -14.71 -3.33 4.95
C ARG A 204 -15.58 -3.70 3.73
N PHE A 205 -15.74 -5.00 3.45
CA PHE A 205 -16.50 -5.51 2.31
C PHE A 205 -16.95 -6.96 2.58
N GLU A 206 -17.84 -7.47 1.73
CA GLU A 206 -18.32 -8.86 1.77
C GLU A 206 -17.55 -9.75 0.78
N PRO A 207 -17.43 -11.07 1.03
CA PRO A 207 -16.79 -11.98 0.09
C PRO A 207 -17.36 -11.87 -1.33
N THR A 208 -16.49 -11.83 -2.33
CA THR A 208 -16.86 -11.67 -3.74
C THR A 208 -16.23 -12.76 -4.59
N LEU A 209 -16.95 -13.25 -5.60
CA LEU A 209 -16.51 -14.29 -6.54
C LEU A 209 -16.74 -13.83 -7.97
N PHE A 210 -15.70 -13.91 -8.79
CA PHE A 210 -15.69 -13.68 -10.23
C PHE A 210 -15.45 -15.03 -10.93
N ARG A 211 -16.21 -15.32 -11.99
CA ARG A 211 -16.18 -16.62 -12.65
C ARG A 211 -15.27 -16.61 -13.87
N ALA A 212 -14.57 -17.72 -14.07
CA ALA A 212 -13.65 -17.92 -15.19
C ALA A 212 -14.31 -17.73 -16.57
N GLN A 213 -15.58 -18.12 -16.71
CA GLN A 213 -16.33 -18.00 -17.97
C GLN A 213 -16.48 -16.55 -18.46
N ASP A 214 -16.17 -15.59 -17.59
CA ASP A 214 -16.19 -14.17 -17.90
C ASP A 214 -14.77 -13.65 -18.26
N MET A 215 -13.74 -14.52 -18.40
CA MET A 215 -12.32 -14.14 -18.51
C MET A 215 -11.55 -14.96 -19.59
N THR A 216 -10.92 -14.29 -20.57
CA THR A 216 -10.03 -14.88 -21.62
C THR A 216 -8.78 -14.01 -21.85
N ASP A 217 -7.69 -14.51 -22.48
CA ASP A 217 -6.42 -13.76 -22.57
C ASP A 217 -5.37 -14.16 -23.66
N GLU A 218 -5.75 -14.65 -24.85
CA GLU A 218 -4.74 -14.89 -25.91
C GLU A 218 -4.18 -13.57 -26.50
N GLY A 219 -2.93 -13.57 -26.99
CA GLY A 219 -2.34 -12.45 -27.75
C GLY A 219 -2.09 -11.14 -26.99
N THR A 220 -2.10 -11.15 -25.65
CA THR A 220 -1.97 -9.94 -24.83
C THR A 220 -0.57 -9.79 -24.22
N TYR A 221 -0.05 -8.57 -24.11
CA TYR A 221 1.26 -8.27 -23.52
C TYR A 221 1.30 -6.89 -22.84
N THR A 222 2.26 -6.72 -21.93
CA THR A 222 2.59 -5.44 -21.28
C THR A 222 3.96 -4.96 -21.75
N LEU A 223 4.08 -3.66 -22.06
CA LEU A 223 5.36 -2.96 -22.19
C LEU A 223 5.56 -2.07 -20.97
N MET A 224 6.75 -2.09 -20.38
CA MET A 224 7.06 -1.24 -19.23
C MET A 224 8.49 -0.68 -19.28
N GLY A 225 8.68 0.52 -18.76
CA GLY A 225 9.98 1.18 -18.74
C GLY A 225 10.01 2.45 -17.87
N PRO A 226 11.20 2.92 -17.51
CA PRO A 226 11.36 4.06 -16.60
C PRO A 226 11.07 5.42 -17.26
N GLU A 227 11.19 5.52 -18.59
CA GLU A 227 11.16 6.79 -19.31
C GLU A 227 10.25 6.76 -20.54
N LEU A 228 9.71 7.93 -20.89
CA LEU A 228 8.99 8.17 -22.14
C LEU A 228 9.81 9.08 -23.05
N ASN A 229 9.72 8.86 -24.36
CA ASN A 229 10.25 9.79 -25.34
C ASN A 229 9.32 11.01 -25.55
N SER A 230 9.75 11.96 -26.38
CA SER A 230 8.97 13.17 -26.69
C SER A 230 7.59 12.93 -27.33
N LYS A 231 7.30 11.71 -27.81
CA LYS A 231 6.02 11.30 -28.37
C LYS A 231 5.14 10.54 -27.36
N GLY A 232 5.63 10.31 -26.15
CA GLY A 232 4.92 9.53 -25.12
C GLY A 232 5.09 8.01 -25.27
N GLU A 233 6.03 7.54 -26.08
CA GLU A 233 6.35 6.12 -26.22
C GLU A 233 7.38 5.70 -25.15
N ILE A 234 7.24 4.51 -24.59
CA ILE A 234 8.19 3.98 -23.60
C ILE A 234 9.53 3.73 -24.28
N ILE A 235 10.61 4.28 -23.71
CA ILE A 235 11.99 4.09 -24.23
C ILE A 235 12.49 2.70 -23.79
N ASP A 236 13.03 1.93 -24.74
CA ASP A 236 13.62 0.60 -24.53
C ASP A 236 12.80 -0.30 -23.56
N PRO A 237 11.50 -0.53 -23.85
CA PRO A 237 10.62 -1.18 -22.90
C PRO A 237 10.99 -2.64 -22.67
N VAL A 238 10.86 -3.09 -21.43
CA VAL A 238 10.74 -4.50 -21.10
C VAL A 238 9.36 -4.98 -21.56
N ARG A 239 9.33 -5.98 -22.44
CA ARG A 239 8.11 -6.66 -22.89
C ARG A 239 7.86 -7.88 -22.01
N VAL A 240 6.64 -7.98 -21.48
CA VAL A 240 6.15 -9.17 -20.77
C VAL A 240 4.90 -9.66 -21.48
N ASP A 241 5.05 -10.76 -22.21
CA ASP A 241 3.94 -11.47 -22.82
C ASP A 241 3.10 -12.15 -21.74
N TRP A 242 1.78 -11.98 -21.82
CA TRP A 242 0.88 -12.59 -20.84
C TRP A 242 0.75 -14.08 -21.13
N ALA A 243 0.51 -14.82 -20.07
CA ALA A 243 0.12 -16.21 -20.14
C ALA A 243 -0.99 -16.41 -19.11
N THR A 244 -2.01 -17.21 -19.44
CA THR A 244 -3.10 -17.51 -18.51
C THR A 244 -2.57 -18.01 -17.18
N GLY A 245 -2.93 -17.31 -16.11
CA GLY A 245 -2.44 -17.60 -14.76
C GLY A 245 -0.97 -17.29 -14.51
N GLY A 246 -0.34 -16.49 -15.37
CA GLY A 246 0.92 -15.82 -15.08
C GLY A 246 0.71 -14.63 -14.13
N MET A 247 1.79 -14.22 -13.48
CA MET A 247 1.82 -13.02 -12.64
C MET A 247 3.19 -12.35 -12.77
N PHE A 248 3.20 -11.02 -12.79
CA PHE A 248 4.41 -10.20 -12.81
C PHE A 248 4.22 -8.95 -11.95
N THR A 249 5.31 -8.36 -11.48
CA THR A 249 5.31 -7.09 -10.76
C THR A 249 5.59 -5.93 -11.72
N THR A 250 4.87 -4.81 -11.53
CA THR A 250 5.21 -3.53 -12.16
C THR A 250 5.94 -2.65 -11.15
N PRO A 251 7.20 -2.25 -11.39
CA PRO A 251 7.93 -1.42 -10.45
C PRO A 251 7.24 -0.06 -10.21
N PRO A 252 7.31 0.51 -8.99
CA PRO A 252 6.76 1.82 -8.71
C PRO A 252 7.35 2.91 -9.60
N GLY A 253 6.50 3.81 -10.11
CA GLY A 253 6.91 4.94 -10.96
C GLY A 253 7.25 4.59 -12.41
N TRP A 254 7.22 3.32 -12.80
CA TRP A 254 7.44 2.92 -14.20
C TRP A 254 6.19 3.17 -15.05
N TRP A 255 6.43 3.67 -16.27
CA TRP A 255 5.41 3.74 -17.30
C TRP A 255 5.10 2.34 -17.81
N HIS A 256 3.81 2.05 -18.04
CA HIS A 256 3.38 0.78 -18.59
C HIS A 256 2.18 0.96 -19.52
N SER A 257 2.04 0.03 -20.46
CA SER A 257 0.92 -0.04 -21.40
C SER A 257 0.55 -1.50 -21.66
N HIS A 258 -0.74 -1.77 -21.83
CA HIS A 258 -1.28 -3.09 -22.12
C HIS A 258 -1.78 -3.12 -23.56
N HIS A 259 -1.45 -4.19 -24.27
CA HIS A 259 -1.77 -4.35 -25.68
C HIS A 259 -2.39 -5.73 -25.87
N ASN A 260 -3.50 -5.81 -26.58
CA ASN A 260 -4.15 -7.05 -26.95
C ASN A 260 -4.21 -7.12 -28.47
N ASP A 261 -3.40 -8.00 -29.05
CA ASP A 261 -3.34 -8.23 -30.50
C ASP A 261 -4.27 -9.38 -30.94
N SER A 262 -5.13 -9.89 -30.05
CA SER A 262 -6.11 -10.94 -30.36
C SER A 262 -7.50 -10.39 -30.69
N ASP A 263 -8.37 -11.29 -31.18
CA ASP A 263 -9.78 -11.02 -31.45
C ASP A 263 -10.70 -11.30 -30.24
N GLU A 264 -10.13 -11.66 -29.08
CA GLU A 264 -10.86 -12.02 -27.86
C GLU A 264 -10.64 -10.98 -26.75
N ASP A 265 -11.59 -10.86 -25.83
CA ASP A 265 -11.44 -9.96 -24.68
C ASP A 265 -10.30 -10.45 -23.77
N ALA A 266 -9.44 -9.53 -23.33
CA ALA A 266 -8.36 -9.82 -22.39
C ALA A 266 -8.71 -9.31 -20.99
N TRP A 267 -8.54 -10.17 -19.98
CA TRP A 267 -8.78 -9.82 -18.58
C TRP A 267 -7.50 -9.78 -17.77
N VAL A 268 -7.26 -8.66 -17.10
CA VAL A 268 -6.17 -8.50 -16.14
C VAL A 268 -6.75 -8.29 -14.75
N PHE A 269 -6.18 -8.98 -13.77
CA PHE A 269 -6.54 -8.83 -12.36
C PHE A 269 -5.42 -8.10 -11.60
N PRO A 270 -5.37 -6.75 -11.64
CA PRO A 270 -4.37 -6.00 -10.91
C PRO A 270 -4.68 -6.02 -9.41
N ILE A 271 -3.71 -6.44 -8.61
CA ILE A 271 -3.75 -6.32 -7.16
C ILE A 271 -2.78 -5.21 -6.78
N GLN A 272 -3.30 -4.12 -6.25
CA GLN A 272 -2.55 -2.87 -6.04
C GLN A 272 -2.98 -2.18 -4.74
N ASP A 273 -2.12 -1.28 -4.30
CA ASP A 273 -2.28 -0.40 -3.15
C ASP A 273 -2.87 0.97 -3.51
N ALA A 274 -3.38 1.11 -4.74
CA ALA A 274 -3.97 2.34 -5.26
C ALA A 274 -5.03 2.94 -4.33
N ALA A 275 -5.80 2.10 -3.64
CA ALA A 275 -6.81 2.54 -2.66
C ALA A 275 -6.16 3.28 -1.48
N LEU A 276 -5.01 2.83 -1.00
CA LEU A 276 -4.26 3.47 0.09
C LEU A 276 -3.72 4.83 -0.36
N TYR A 277 -3.04 4.89 -1.50
CA TYR A 277 -2.52 6.15 -2.06
C TYR A 277 -3.65 7.16 -2.33
N THR A 278 -4.77 6.70 -2.89
CA THR A 278 -5.94 7.55 -3.15
C THR A 278 -6.54 8.10 -1.87
N TYR A 279 -6.71 7.24 -0.85
CA TYR A 279 -7.27 7.63 0.45
C TYR A 279 -6.38 8.64 1.17
N GLN A 280 -5.07 8.37 1.20
CA GLN A 280 -4.09 9.18 1.92
C GLN A 280 -3.78 10.50 1.21
N ARG A 281 -4.05 10.61 -0.10
CA ARG A 281 -3.71 11.79 -0.92
C ARG A 281 -2.22 12.15 -0.81
N THR A 282 -1.38 11.14 -0.65
CA THR A 282 0.00 11.25 -0.14
C THR A 282 0.98 11.59 -1.26
N LEU A 283 1.02 12.84 -1.66
CA LEU A 283 1.98 13.89 -1.27
C LEU A 283 3.28 13.85 -2.08
N ASN A 284 3.44 14.89 -2.91
CA ASN A 284 4.51 15.11 -3.90
C ASN A 284 5.41 16.27 -3.45
N ILE A 285 6.39 15.99 -2.58
CA ILE A 285 7.32 17.01 -2.08
C ILE A 285 8.48 17.18 -3.07
N ARG A 286 8.66 18.41 -3.57
CA ARG A 286 9.75 18.78 -4.49
C ARG A 286 10.56 19.92 -3.89
N PHE A 287 11.88 19.81 -3.99
CA PHE A 287 12.83 20.85 -3.55
C PHE A 287 13.38 21.60 -4.76
N GLY A 288 13.66 22.90 -4.59
CA GLY A 288 14.27 23.71 -5.65
C GLY A 288 15.70 23.26 -5.98
N PRO A 289 16.26 23.64 -7.15
CA PRO A 289 17.57 23.15 -7.61
C PRO A 289 18.72 23.38 -6.64
N GLU A 290 18.72 24.54 -5.94
CA GLU A 290 19.74 24.91 -4.96
C GLU A 290 19.72 23.99 -3.72
N GLU A 291 18.51 23.66 -3.24
CA GLU A 291 18.35 22.77 -2.09
C GLU A 291 18.68 21.31 -2.47
N ALA A 292 18.33 20.89 -3.70
CA ALA A 292 18.70 19.58 -4.23
C ALA A 292 20.24 19.39 -4.32
N GLN A 293 20.98 20.42 -4.73
CA GLN A 293 22.44 20.40 -4.76
C GLN A 293 23.05 20.31 -3.35
N HIS A 294 22.52 21.06 -2.38
CA HIS A 294 22.98 20.98 -0.98
C HIS A 294 22.79 19.60 -0.35
N ILE A 295 21.72 18.90 -0.71
CA ILE A 295 21.43 17.52 -0.27
C ILE A 295 22.46 16.55 -0.87
N GLN A 296 22.78 16.68 -2.16
CA GLN A 296 23.75 15.82 -2.87
C GLN A 296 25.19 15.96 -2.33
N GLU A 297 25.54 17.11 -1.76
CA GLU A 297 26.87 17.35 -1.18
C GLU A 297 26.99 16.91 0.30
N HIS A 298 26.01 16.16 0.84
CA HIS A 298 25.94 15.69 2.23
C HIS A 298 26.07 16.80 3.31
N ARG A 299 25.73 18.06 2.97
CA ARG A 299 25.80 19.22 3.90
C ARG A 299 24.47 19.52 4.58
N GLN A 300 23.84 18.51 5.15
CA GLN A 300 22.51 18.61 5.76
C GLN A 300 22.58 18.99 7.26
N VAL A 301 21.61 19.77 7.73
CA VAL A 301 21.60 20.45 9.05
C VAL A 301 20.26 20.28 9.78
N GLY A 302 19.68 19.08 9.70
CA GLY A 302 18.53 18.67 10.51
C GLY A 302 17.19 19.27 10.08
N ALA A 303 16.13 18.99 10.85
CA ALA A 303 14.77 19.54 10.69
C ALA A 303 14.64 21.04 11.04
N THR A 304 15.71 21.81 10.81
CA THR A 304 15.82 23.22 11.20
C THR A 304 15.91 24.09 9.95
N PHE A 305 14.86 24.86 9.67
CA PHE A 305 14.93 25.92 8.67
C PHE A 305 15.94 26.98 9.13
N LYS A 306 17.01 27.22 8.37
CA LYS A 306 17.97 28.31 8.66
C LYS A 306 17.28 29.66 8.54
N GLY A 307 16.83 30.21 9.66
CA GLY A 307 16.36 31.59 9.76
C GLY A 307 17.53 32.58 9.58
N LYS A 308 17.82 32.99 8.34
CA LYS A 308 18.59 34.23 8.07
C LYS A 308 17.78 35.35 7.41
N ASN A 309 16.51 35.11 7.07
CA ASN A 309 15.63 36.12 6.48
C ASN A 309 14.30 36.31 7.24
N ILE A 310 14.29 36.16 8.56
CA ILE A 310 13.17 36.67 9.37
C ILE A 310 13.45 38.15 9.66
N ARG A 311 12.88 39.06 8.85
CA ARG A 311 12.84 40.49 9.20
C ARG A 311 11.77 40.70 10.27
N VAL A 312 12.18 40.73 11.53
CA VAL A 312 11.35 41.29 12.60
C VAL A 312 11.59 42.79 12.64
N HIS A 313 10.59 43.58 12.24
CA HIS A 313 10.63 45.03 12.42
C HIS A 313 10.34 45.33 13.89
N HIS A 314 11.38 45.65 14.66
CA HIS A 314 11.23 46.24 15.99
C HIS A 314 11.22 47.77 15.89
N ALA A 315 10.17 48.38 16.40
CA ALA A 315 10.11 49.82 16.61
C ALA A 315 10.99 50.19 17.81
N ASN A 316 11.96 51.07 17.56
CA ASN A 316 12.70 51.92 18.52
C ASN A 316 13.54 51.24 19.62
N GLY A 317 14.86 51.50 19.58
CA GLY A 317 15.72 51.41 20.77
C GLY A 317 17.17 51.03 20.47
N THR A 318 18.03 52.04 20.48
CA THR A 318 19.49 52.04 20.24
C THR A 318 20.30 51.04 21.11
N PRO A 319 21.40 50.43 20.62
CA PRO A 319 22.26 49.58 21.45
C PRO A 319 23.36 50.37 22.19
N PRO A 320 23.77 49.99 23.42
CA PRO A 320 25.01 50.46 24.04
C PRO A 320 26.17 49.45 23.84
N PRO A 321 27.42 49.88 24.10
CA PRO A 321 28.55 49.57 23.21
C PRO A 321 29.51 48.47 23.70
N LEU A 322 30.14 47.89 22.67
CA LEU A 322 31.35 47.04 22.55
C LEU A 322 31.58 45.94 23.59
#